data_AF-A0A9J5Z2Z6-F1
#
_entry.id   AF-A0A9J5Z2Z6-F1
#
_cell.length_a   1.000
_cell.length_b   1.000
_cell.length_c   1.000
_cell.angle_alpha   90.00
_cell.angle_beta   90.00
_cell.angle_gamma   90.00
#
_symmetry.space_group_name_H-M   'P 1'
#
loop_
_entity.id
_entity.type
_entity.pdbx_description
1 polymer ?
#
loop_
_entity_poly.entity_id
_entity_poly.type
_entity_poly.pdbx_seq_one_letter_code
_entity_poly.pdbx_strand_id
1 'polypeptide(L)'
;MATDFMNRFGFNVENAPDWFYIQNLKKKPSESFRDYAIRWRSEAARARPPMEESQMKDYFIRAQEPQYYDRMMLVAEKSFADIIKLGERIEEGIKNGTIINLESLQATNKALQSGGMA
;
A
#
# COMPACT_ATOMS: atom_id res chain seq x y z
N MET A 1 32.64 14.25 -24.94
CA MET A 1 31.99 14.51 -23.63
C MET A 1 30.47 14.51 -23.80
N ALA A 2 29.87 13.32 -23.96
CA ALA A 2 28.42 13.11 -23.98
C ALA A 2 28.06 11.73 -23.41
N THR A 3 28.98 10.77 -23.53
CA THR A 3 28.94 9.45 -22.88
C THR A 3 29.03 9.51 -21.35
N ASP A 4 29.77 10.46 -20.80
CA ASP A 4 29.97 10.58 -19.34
C ASP A 4 28.75 11.19 -18.61
N PHE A 5 27.96 12.00 -19.32
CA PHE A 5 26.68 12.52 -18.82
C PHE A 5 25.61 11.43 -18.83
N MET A 6 25.55 10.64 -19.91
CA MET A 6 24.64 9.47 -20.01
C MET A 6 24.96 8.40 -18.97
N ASN A 7 26.23 8.14 -18.65
CA ASN A 7 26.61 7.16 -17.62
C ASN A 7 26.26 7.60 -16.19
N ARG A 8 26.23 8.91 -15.90
CA ARG A 8 25.78 9.43 -14.59
C ARG A 8 24.25 9.35 -14.42
N PHE A 9 23.48 9.39 -15.50
CA PHE A 9 22.02 9.21 -15.47
C PHE A 9 21.56 7.78 -15.82
N GLY A 10 22.46 6.96 -16.35
CA GLY A 10 22.24 5.55 -16.72
C GLY A 10 22.20 4.58 -15.54
N PHE A 11 22.56 5.03 -14.34
CA PHE A 11 22.46 4.23 -13.10
C PHE A 11 21.02 4.05 -12.58
N ASN A 12 20.02 4.65 -13.24
CA ASN A 12 18.62 4.58 -12.83
C ASN A 12 17.80 3.51 -13.59
N VAL A 13 18.40 2.77 -14.53
CA VAL A 13 17.69 1.71 -15.28
C VAL A 13 17.81 0.35 -14.60
N GLU A 14 18.90 0.05 -13.88
CA GLU A 14 19.09 -1.23 -13.16
C GLU A 14 18.43 -1.28 -11.78
N ASN A 15 18.02 -0.14 -11.20
CA ASN A 15 17.39 -0.05 -9.88
C ASN A 15 15.90 0.31 -9.94
N ALA A 16 15.26 0.25 -11.11
CA ALA A 16 13.82 0.41 -11.19
C ALA A 16 13.18 -0.72 -10.38
N PRO A 17 12.32 -0.41 -9.38
CA PRO A 17 11.70 -1.47 -8.60
C PRO A 17 10.90 -2.37 -9.54
N ASP A 18 11.14 -3.67 -9.42
CA ASP A 18 10.34 -4.66 -10.12
C ASP A 18 8.91 -4.68 -9.55
N TRP A 19 7.99 -5.28 -10.31
CA TRP A 19 6.60 -5.38 -9.90
C TRP A 19 6.43 -6.06 -8.54
N PHE A 20 7.31 -7.01 -8.25
CA PHE A 20 7.27 -7.78 -7.02
C PHE A 20 7.53 -6.88 -5.81
N TYR A 21 8.50 -5.96 -5.88
CA TYR A 21 8.75 -4.97 -4.84
C TYR A 21 7.52 -4.09 -4.58
N ILE A 22 6.91 -3.53 -5.63
CA ILE A 22 5.80 -2.59 -5.50
C ILE A 22 4.57 -3.24 -4.88
N GLN A 23 4.25 -4.48 -5.27
CA GLN A 23 3.12 -5.23 -4.70
C GLN A 23 3.32 -5.55 -3.21
N ASN A 24 4.57 -5.72 -2.78
CA ASN A 24 4.91 -6.04 -1.40
C ASN A 24 5.21 -4.79 -0.55
N LEU A 25 5.11 -3.59 -1.11
CA LEU A 25 5.37 -2.36 -0.41
C LEU A 25 4.26 -2.10 0.62
N LYS A 26 4.54 -2.36 1.90
CA LYS A 26 3.56 -2.16 2.98
C LYS A 26 3.57 -0.74 3.54
N LYS A 27 2.43 -0.38 4.13
CA LYS A 27 2.29 0.83 4.94
C LYS A 27 3.12 0.70 6.22
N LYS A 28 3.88 1.74 6.56
CA LYS A 28 4.63 1.84 7.80
C LYS A 28 3.70 2.24 8.96
N PRO A 29 4.00 1.83 10.21
CA PRO A 29 3.24 2.29 11.37
C PRO A 29 3.25 3.82 11.56
N SER A 30 4.34 4.47 11.14
CA SER A 30 4.56 5.91 11.33
C SER A 30 3.98 6.82 10.25
N GLU A 31 3.50 6.28 9.13
CA GLU A 31 2.96 7.07 8.03
C GLU A 31 1.43 7.00 8.01
N SER A 32 0.77 8.04 7.49
CA SER A 32 -0.67 8.01 7.24
C SER A 32 -1.00 7.15 6.01
N PHE A 33 -2.25 6.73 5.88
CA PHE A 33 -2.71 6.04 4.67
C PHE A 33 -2.43 6.85 3.40
N ARG A 34 -2.64 8.18 3.45
CA ARG A 34 -2.41 9.07 2.31
C ARG A 34 -0.92 9.14 1.94
N ASP A 35 -0.04 9.30 2.92
CA ASP A 35 1.40 9.36 2.68
C ASP A 35 1.90 8.05 2.08
N TYR A 36 1.42 6.92 2.59
CA TYR A 36 1.66 5.61 2.02
C TYR A 36 1.18 5.52 0.56
N ALA A 37 -0.04 5.96 0.25
CA ALA A 37 -0.57 5.90 -1.11
C ALA A 37 0.22 6.76 -2.10
N ILE A 38 0.65 7.96 -1.67
CA ILE A 38 1.52 8.84 -2.46
C ILE A 38 2.87 8.16 -2.72
N ARG A 39 3.49 7.59 -1.67
CA ARG A 39 4.75 6.87 -1.78
C ARG A 39 4.64 5.65 -2.71
N TRP A 40 3.60 4.85 -2.53
CA TRP A 40 3.34 3.67 -3.36
C TRP A 40 3.18 4.06 -4.84
N ARG A 41 2.36 5.09 -5.13
CA ARG A 41 2.16 5.58 -6.50
C ARG A 41 3.45 6.14 -7.10
N SER A 42 4.27 6.83 -6.32
CA SER A 42 5.56 7.35 -6.77
C SER A 42 6.53 6.24 -7.17
N GLU A 43 6.56 5.12 -6.44
CA GLU A 43 7.39 3.96 -6.82
C GLU A 43 6.80 3.23 -8.03
N ALA A 44 5.47 3.06 -8.09
CA ALA A 44 4.79 2.45 -9.23
C ALA A 44 5.02 3.22 -10.55
N ALA A 45 5.09 4.55 -10.49
CA ALA A 45 5.41 5.39 -11.66
C ALA A 45 6.85 5.21 -12.18
N ARG A 46 7.74 4.63 -11.37
CA ARG A 46 9.15 4.35 -11.73
C ARG A 46 9.36 2.91 -12.18
N ALA A 47 8.33 2.06 -12.08
CA ALA A 47 8.40 0.65 -12.42
C ALA A 47 8.77 0.43 -13.89
N ARG A 48 9.46 -0.67 -14.17
CA ARG A 48 9.72 -1.13 -15.55
C ARG A 48 9.27 -2.58 -15.75
N PRO A 49 8.49 -2.87 -16.80
CA PRO A 49 7.87 -1.91 -17.76
C PRO A 49 6.90 -0.90 -17.07
N PRO A 50 6.51 0.19 -17.73
CA PRO A 50 5.50 1.12 -17.18
C PRO A 50 4.16 0.42 -16.93
N MET A 51 3.39 0.94 -15.97
CA MET A 51 2.08 0.38 -15.60
C MET A 51 0.95 1.28 -16.11
N GLU A 52 -0.12 0.67 -16.59
CA GLU A 52 -1.38 1.39 -16.83
C GLU A 52 -2.06 1.72 -15.50
N GLU A 53 -2.86 2.79 -15.47
CA GLU A 53 -3.52 3.23 -14.24
C GLU A 53 -4.46 2.14 -13.66
N SER A 54 -5.12 1.36 -14.52
CA SER A 54 -5.99 0.24 -14.10
C SER A 54 -5.21 -0.83 -13.33
N GLN A 55 -4.04 -1.20 -13.82
CA GLN A 55 -3.13 -2.13 -13.16
C GLN A 55 -2.61 -1.53 -11.85
N MET A 56 -2.27 -0.23 -11.82
CA MET A 56 -1.81 0.44 -10.59
C MET A 56 -2.86 0.36 -9.50
N LYS A 57 -4.13 0.60 -9.84
CA LYS A 57 -5.25 0.48 -8.90
C LYS A 57 -5.39 -0.95 -8.39
N ASP A 58 -5.39 -1.94 -9.27
CA ASP A 58 -5.55 -3.35 -8.88
C ASP A 58 -4.45 -3.80 -7.92
N TYR A 59 -3.18 -3.53 -8.25
CA TYR A 59 -2.07 -3.87 -7.36
C TYR A 59 -2.05 -3.07 -6.06
N PHE A 60 -2.41 -1.78 -6.10
CA PHE A 60 -2.53 -0.99 -4.89
C PHE A 60 -3.58 -1.58 -3.95
N ILE A 61 -4.75 -1.97 -4.45
CA ILE A 61 -5.82 -2.60 -3.65
C ILE A 61 -5.34 -3.93 -3.07
N ARG A 62 -4.72 -4.80 -3.88
CA ARG A 62 -4.20 -6.10 -3.45
C ARG A 62 -3.09 -6.01 -2.40
N ALA A 63 -2.33 -4.91 -2.38
CA ALA A 63 -1.26 -4.71 -1.39
C ALA A 63 -1.78 -4.40 0.02
N GLN A 64 -3.06 -4.02 0.16
CA GLN A 64 -3.64 -3.60 1.44
C GLN A 64 -3.93 -4.75 2.39
N GLU A 65 -4.06 -4.42 3.68
CA GLU A 65 -4.56 -5.36 4.68
C GLU A 65 -6.03 -5.74 4.41
N PRO A 66 -6.49 -6.93 4.86
CA PRO A 66 -7.84 -7.44 4.55
C PRO A 66 -8.97 -6.44 4.83
N GLN A 67 -8.89 -5.71 5.95
CA GLN A 67 -9.87 -4.70 6.36
C GLN A 67 -10.03 -3.52 5.40
N TYR A 68 -8.99 -3.22 4.61
CA TYR A 68 -9.03 -2.24 3.53
C TYR A 68 -9.40 -2.89 2.20
N TYR A 69 -8.81 -4.05 1.88
CA TYR A 69 -8.97 -4.76 0.62
C TYR A 69 -10.45 -4.96 0.26
N ASP A 70 -11.24 -5.58 1.14
CA ASP A 70 -12.64 -5.91 0.85
C ASP A 70 -13.47 -4.67 0.51
N ARG A 71 -13.24 -3.57 1.25
CA ARG A 71 -13.96 -2.30 1.06
C ARG A 71 -13.50 -1.56 -0.19
N MET A 72 -12.20 -1.59 -0.48
CA MET A 72 -11.63 -0.94 -1.66
C MET A 72 -11.99 -1.67 -2.95
N MET A 73 -12.12 -2.99 -2.92
CA MET A 73 -12.52 -3.77 -4.08
C MET A 73 -13.90 -3.35 -4.62
N LEU A 74 -14.81 -2.93 -3.73
CA LEU A 74 -16.13 -2.39 -4.10
C LEU A 74 -16.05 -1.10 -4.93
N VAL A 75 -14.93 -0.40 -4.89
CA VAL A 75 -14.70 0.87 -5.61
C VAL A 75 -13.51 0.79 -6.57
N ALA A 76 -13.07 -0.41 -6.96
CA ALA A 76 -11.90 -0.61 -7.82
C ALA A 76 -12.00 0.11 -9.18
N GLU A 77 -13.22 0.23 -9.71
CA GLU A 77 -13.52 0.95 -10.96
C GLU A 77 -13.45 2.48 -10.82
N LYS A 78 -13.44 3.02 -9.60
CA LYS A 78 -13.36 4.46 -9.37
C LYS A 78 -11.94 5.00 -9.60
N SER A 79 -11.79 6.31 -9.49
CA SER A 79 -10.48 6.95 -9.64
C SER A 79 -9.54 6.55 -8.51
N PHE A 80 -8.23 6.63 -8.75
CA PHE A 80 -7.23 6.43 -7.70
C PHE A 80 -7.46 7.38 -6.50
N ALA A 81 -7.91 8.61 -6.76
CA ALA A 81 -8.24 9.58 -5.73
C ALA A 81 -9.42 9.14 -4.85
N ASP A 82 -10.44 8.49 -5.42
CA ASP A 82 -11.58 7.98 -4.65
C ASP A 82 -11.18 6.79 -3.78
N ILE A 83 -10.30 5.92 -4.30
CA ILE A 83 -9.73 4.80 -3.52
C ILE A 83 -8.92 5.34 -2.33
N ILE A 84 -8.10 6.37 -2.53
CA ILE A 84 -7.33 7.00 -1.44
C ILE A 84 -8.27 7.57 -0.38
N LYS A 85 -9.29 8.34 -0.79
CA LYS A 85 -10.27 8.93 0.14
C LYS A 85 -10.99 7.86 0.96
N LEU A 86 -11.32 6.72 0.36
CA LEU A 86 -11.90 5.59 1.09
C LEU A 86 -10.90 5.03 2.11
N GLY A 87 -9.64 4.86 1.72
CA GLY A 87 -8.60 4.40 2.64
C GLY A 87 -8.36 5.33 3.83
N GLU A 88 -8.39 6.65 3.62
CA GLU A 88 -8.33 7.64 4.70
C GLU A 88 -9.50 7.48 5.69
N ARG A 89 -10.72 7.29 5.18
CA ARG A 89 -11.91 7.06 6.03
C ARG A 89 -11.84 5.74 6.79
N ILE A 90 -11.27 4.69 6.18
CA ILE A 90 -11.07 3.41 6.87
C ILE A 90 -10.04 3.57 7.99
N GLU A 91 -8.94 4.26 7.74
CA GLU A 91 -7.92 4.54 8.75
C GLU A 91 -8.50 5.31 9.94
N GLU A 92 -9.31 6.34 9.67
CA GLU A 92 -10.02 7.10 10.70
C GLU A 92 -11.02 6.23 11.48
N GLY A 93 -11.79 5.39 10.77
CA GLY A 93 -12.72 4.46 11.39
C GLY A 93 -12.04 3.43 12.29
N ILE A 94 -10.83 3.00 11.93
CA ILE A 94 -10.00 2.13 12.80
C ILE A 94 -9.53 2.91 14.03
N LYS A 95 -9.01 4.14 13.84
CA LYS A 95 -8.51 4.99 14.92
C LYS A 95 -9.59 5.32 15.96
N ASN A 96 -10.83 5.54 15.54
CA ASN A 96 -11.95 5.87 16.43
C ASN A 96 -12.76 4.64 16.90
N GLY A 97 -12.38 3.43 16.48
CA GLY A 97 -13.03 2.18 16.90
C GLY A 97 -14.35 1.85 16.21
N THR A 98 -14.76 2.61 15.18
CA THR A 98 -15.97 2.29 14.40
C THR A 98 -15.75 1.19 13.37
N ILE A 99 -14.49 0.90 13.01
CA ILE A 99 -14.07 -0.22 12.17
C ILE A 99 -13.13 -1.10 12.98
N ILE A 100 -13.45 -2.39 13.04
CA ILE A 100 -12.62 -3.39 13.72
C ILE A 100 -11.29 -3.54 12.96
N ASN A 101 -10.18 -3.34 13.68
CA ASN A 101 -8.87 -3.74 13.18
C ASN A 101 -8.65 -5.23 13.42
N LEU A 102 -8.61 -6.02 12.35
CA LEU A 102 -8.54 -7.48 12.42
C LEU A 102 -7.25 -7.96 13.07
N GLU A 103 -6.12 -7.28 12.85
CA GLU A 103 -4.84 -7.63 13.48
C GLU A 103 -4.90 -7.42 14.99
N SER A 104 -5.49 -6.30 15.44
CA SER A 104 -5.69 -6.06 16.86
C SER A 104 -6.60 -7.12 17.51
N LEU A 105 -7.67 -7.52 16.82
CA LEU A 105 -8.58 -8.57 17.31
C LEU A 105 -7.86 -9.91 17.44
N GLN A 106 -7.04 -10.28 16.45
CA GLN A 106 -6.24 -11.50 16.49
C GLN A 106 -5.19 -11.45 17.61
N ALA A 107 -4.54 -10.29 17.82
CA ALA A 107 -3.59 -10.11 18.91
C ALA A 107 -4.27 -10.26 20.29
N THR A 108 -5.45 -9.66 20.48
CA THR A 108 -6.25 -9.81 21.70
C THR A 108 -6.66 -11.26 21.92
N ASN A 109 -7.15 -11.96 20.88
CA ASN A 109 -7.52 -13.37 21.00
C ASN A 109 -6.34 -14.26 21.40
N LYS A 110 -5.16 -14.04 20.81
CA LYS A 110 -3.93 -14.76 21.20
C LYS A 110 -3.54 -14.47 22.65
N ALA A 111 -3.61 -13.22 23.08
CA ALA A 111 -3.30 -12.84 24.46
C ALA A 111 -4.23 -13.53 25.46
N LEU A 112 -5.54 -13.57 25.19
CA LEU A 112 -6.53 -14.26 26.02
C LEU A 112 -6.28 -15.77 26.08
N GLN A 113 -5.89 -16.40 24.97
CA GLN A 113 -5.53 -17.82 24.93
C GLN A 113 -4.24 -18.13 25.70
N SER A 114 -3.27 -17.21 25.70
CA SER A 114 -2.02 -17.37 26.46
C SER A 114 -2.16 -17.10 27.96
N GLY A 115 -3.18 -16.34 28.38
CA GLY A 115 -3.44 -16.00 29.78
C GLY A 115 -4.26 -17.04 30.56
N GLY A 116 -4.72 -18.11 29.90
CA GLY A 116 -5.55 -19.17 30.50
C GLY A 116 -4.79 -20.32 31.18
N MET A 117 -3.47 -20.20 31.39
CA MET A 117 -2.66 -21.18 32.13
C MET A 117 -2.03 -20.54 33.38
N ALA A 118 -2.87 -20.16 34.34
CA ALA A 118 -2.46 -19.90 35.72
C ALA A 118 -3.33 -20.71 36.67
#